data_AF-A0A6A3XU49-F1
#
_entry.id   AF-A0A6A3XU49-F1
#
_cell.length_a   1.000
_cell.length_b   1.000
_cell.length_c   1.000
_cell.angle_alpha   90.00
_cell.angle_beta   90.00
_cell.angle_gamma   90.00
#
_symmetry.space_group_name_H-M   'P 1'
#
loop_
_entity.id
_entity.type
_entity.pdbx_description
1 polymer ?
#
loop_
_entity_poly.entity_id
_entity_poly.type
_entity_poly.pdbx_seq_one_letter_code
_entity_poly.pdbx_strand_id
1 'polypeptide(L)'
;MMKTRPEKPSYPVWTAINAEGMGGLMRFLNHSCRPAAEFKEVANHRRTTVVVATTQDIRCGEVVTVDYGDDLWFVCRCQQDGCRHRDIQDEQDP
;
A
#
# COMPACT_ATOMS: atom_id res chain seq x y z
N MET A 1 -26.36 12.76 26.60
CA MET A 1 -24.89 12.94 26.66
C MET A 1 -24.35 13.09 25.25
N MET A 2 -23.94 14.30 24.87
CA MET A 2 -23.20 14.52 23.63
C MET A 2 -21.79 13.96 23.85
N LYS A 3 -21.41 12.89 23.14
CA LYS A 3 -20.03 12.39 23.17
C LYS A 3 -19.19 13.41 22.39
N THR A 4 -18.37 14.18 23.08
CA THR A 4 -17.38 15.06 22.46
C THR A 4 -16.43 14.20 21.63
N ARG A 5 -16.11 14.67 20.42
CA ARG A 5 -15.08 14.05 19.58
C ARG A 5 -13.77 14.09 20.38
N PRO A 6 -13.05 12.98 20.54
CA PRO A 6 -11.75 12.99 21.21
C PRO A 6 -10.84 14.02 20.55
N GLU A 7 -10.11 14.80 21.35
CA GLU A 7 -9.10 15.72 20.82
C GLU A 7 -8.07 14.94 20.00
N LYS A 8 -7.70 15.47 18.84
CA LYS A 8 -6.65 14.89 18.02
C LYS A 8 -5.34 15.02 18.78
N PRO A 9 -4.58 13.94 19.04
CA PRO A 9 -3.33 14.03 19.78
C PRO A 9 -2.36 15.00 19.10
N SER A 10 -1.58 15.71 19.90
CA SER A 10 -0.55 16.66 19.43
C SER A 10 0.66 15.98 18.77
N TYR A 11 0.78 14.67 18.93
CA TYR A 11 1.79 13.82 18.32
C TYR A 11 1.16 12.87 17.29
N PRO A 12 1.91 12.46 16.25
CA PRO A 12 1.43 11.48 15.29
C PRO A 12 1.18 10.14 15.98
N VAL A 13 -0.02 9.59 15.81
CA VAL A 13 -0.35 8.21 16.19
C VAL A 13 -0.19 7.35 14.95
N TRP A 14 0.68 6.35 15.04
CA TRP A 14 0.87 5.36 13.99
C TRP A 14 0.03 4.13 14.29
N THR A 15 -0.65 3.59 13.28
CA THR A 15 -1.37 2.33 13.36
C THR A 15 -1.04 1.52 12.12
N ALA A 16 -0.73 0.24 12.30
CA ALA A 16 -0.42 -0.68 11.21
C ALA A 16 -1.58 -1.65 10.99
N ILE A 17 -1.74 -2.09 9.74
CA ILE A 17 -2.66 -3.16 9.36
C ILE A 17 -1.83 -4.41 9.05
N ASN A 18 -1.99 -5.48 9.83
CA ASN A 18 -1.42 -6.79 9.49
C ASN A 18 -2.50 -7.65 8.82
N ALA A 19 -2.27 -8.00 7.55
CA ALA A 19 -3.17 -8.82 6.74
C ALA A 19 -2.65 -10.27 6.51
N GLU A 20 -1.61 -10.70 7.22
CA GLU A 20 -0.97 -12.01 7.07
C GLU A 20 -1.95 -13.17 7.35
N GLY A 21 -2.59 -13.16 8.53
CA GLY A 21 -3.51 -14.21 8.95
C GLY A 21 -4.98 -13.99 8.54
N MET A 22 -5.35 -12.76 8.18
CA MET A 22 -6.74 -12.42 7.82
C MET A 22 -6.77 -11.15 6.96
N GLY A 23 -7.45 -11.22 5.80
CA GLY A 23 -7.57 -10.09 4.89
C GLY A 23 -8.37 -10.43 3.63
N GLY A 24 -8.62 -9.41 2.80
CA GLY A 24 -9.24 -9.58 1.48
C GLY A 24 -8.24 -9.96 0.39
N LEU A 25 -8.67 -9.85 -0.88
CA LEU A 25 -7.82 -10.08 -2.06
C LEU A 25 -6.65 -9.09 -2.16
N MET A 26 -6.80 -7.92 -1.56
CA MET A 26 -5.83 -6.83 -1.62
C MET A 26 -4.47 -7.18 -1.01
N ARG A 27 -4.41 -8.20 -0.14
CA ARG A 27 -3.16 -8.68 0.48
C ARG A 27 -2.19 -9.31 -0.53
N PHE A 28 -2.64 -9.60 -1.74
CA PHE A 28 -1.83 -10.20 -2.81
C PHE A 28 -1.31 -9.18 -3.83
N LEU A 29 -1.63 -7.89 -3.66
CA LEU A 29 -1.17 -6.86 -4.58
C LEU A 29 0.32 -6.64 -4.39
N ASN A 30 1.12 -6.88 -5.44
CA ASN A 30 2.56 -6.70 -5.40
C ASN A 30 2.97 -5.22 -5.56
N HIS A 31 4.22 -4.95 -5.22
CA HIS A 31 4.85 -3.66 -5.43
C HIS A 31 5.22 -3.41 -6.90
N SER A 32 5.03 -2.17 -7.38
CA SER A 32 5.69 -1.62 -8.56
C SER A 32 6.10 -0.18 -8.32
N CYS A 33 7.26 0.25 -8.83
CA CYS A 33 7.66 1.66 -8.83
C CYS A 33 6.86 2.51 -9.84
N ARG A 34 6.08 1.86 -10.72
CA ARG A 34 5.07 2.49 -11.58
C ARG A 34 3.73 1.75 -11.38
N PRO A 35 3.04 1.99 -10.26
CA PRO A 35 1.85 1.23 -9.90
C PRO A 35 0.62 1.67 -10.72
N ALA A 36 -0.37 0.79 -10.80
CA ALA A 36 -1.68 1.10 -11.39
C ALA A 36 -2.75 1.48 -10.35
N ALA A 37 -2.41 1.38 -9.07
CA ALA A 37 -3.29 1.69 -7.96
C ALA A 37 -2.53 2.25 -6.75
N GLU A 38 -3.26 2.86 -5.82
CA GLU A 38 -2.71 3.46 -4.61
C GLU A 38 -3.53 3.10 -3.37
N PHE A 39 -2.88 3.08 -2.20
CA PHE A 39 -3.56 2.96 -0.92
C PHE A 39 -4.23 4.29 -0.54
N LYS A 40 -5.52 4.25 -0.18
CA LYS A 40 -6.26 5.41 0.34
C LYS A 40 -6.83 5.11 1.70
N GLU A 41 -6.48 5.94 2.67
CA GLU A 41 -7.19 5.98 3.94
C GLU A 41 -8.60 6.58 3.71
N VAL A 42 -9.62 5.85 4.13
CA VAL A 42 -11.01 6.30 4.07
C VAL A 42 -11.68 6.13 5.43
N ALA A 43 -12.44 7.15 5.83
CA ALA A 43 -13.27 7.10 7.01
C ALA A 43 -14.60 6.42 6.68
N ASN A 44 -14.91 5.33 7.39
CA ASN A 44 -16.17 4.63 7.35
C ASN A 44 -16.84 4.70 8.73
N HIS A 45 -17.64 5.75 8.95
CA HIS A 45 -18.24 6.10 10.23
C HIS A 45 -17.23 6.20 11.38
N ARG A 46 -17.20 5.19 12.27
CA ARG A 46 -16.31 5.10 13.43
C ARG A 46 -15.05 4.26 13.15
N ARG A 47 -14.87 3.80 11.91
CA ARG A 47 -13.74 2.98 11.49
C ARG A 47 -12.93 3.74 10.45
N THR A 48 -11.62 3.69 10.59
CA THR A 48 -10.69 4.00 9.50
C THR A 48 -10.37 2.70 8.78
N THR A 49 -10.36 2.72 7.45
CA THR A 49 -9.94 1.58 6.64
C THR A 49 -9.08 2.06 5.49
N VAL A 50 -8.28 1.16 4.92
CA VAL A 50 -7.46 1.43 3.74
C VAL A 50 -8.05 0.67 2.58
N VAL A 51 -8.37 1.40 1.50
CA VAL A 51 -8.78 0.82 0.22
C VAL A 51 -7.65 0.96 -0.79
N VAL A 52 -7.76 0.24 -1.90
CA VAL A 52 -6.88 0.36 -3.05
C VAL A 52 -7.72 0.93 -4.17
N ALA A 53 -7.31 2.10 -4.64
CA ALA A 53 -7.98 2.80 -5.72
C ALA A 53 -7.08 2.79 -6.95
N THR A 54 -7.63 2.38 -8.09
CA THR A 54 -6.92 2.44 -9.37
C THR A 54 -6.69 3.90 -9.76
N THR A 55 -5.48 4.22 -10.23
CA THR A 55 -5.10 5.58 -10.65
C THR A 55 -5.07 5.73 -12.17
N GLN A 56 -5.24 4.62 -12.90
CA GLN A 56 -5.28 4.53 -14.34
C GLN A 56 -6.19 3.37 -14.77
N ASP A 57 -6.50 3.31 -16.06
CA ASP A 57 -7.22 2.17 -16.63
C ASP A 57 -6.40 0.89 -16.51
N ILE A 58 -7.06 -0.22 -16.17
CA ILE A 58 -6.47 -1.55 -16.06
C ILE A 58 -7.19 -2.48 -17.02
N ARG A 59 -6.43 -3.12 -17.91
CA ARG A 59 -6.99 -4.07 -18.89
C ARG A 59 -7.16 -5.45 -18.27
N CYS A 60 -8.05 -6.25 -18.84
CA CYS A 60 -8.23 -7.63 -18.41
C CYS A 60 -6.91 -8.41 -18.53
N GLY A 61 -6.51 -9.09 -17.45
CA GLY A 61 -5.26 -9.84 -17.38
C GLY A 61 -4.05 -9.04 -16.91
N GLU A 62 -4.14 -7.71 -16.77
CA GLU A 62 -3.06 -6.92 -16.19
C GLU A 62 -2.97 -7.12 -14.67
N VAL A 63 -1.74 -7.22 -14.17
CA VAL A 63 -1.47 -7.33 -12.74
C VAL A 63 -1.69 -5.97 -12.09
N VAL A 64 -2.55 -5.92 -11.08
CA VAL A 64 -2.74 -4.72 -10.27
C VAL A 64 -1.59 -4.61 -9.27
N THR A 65 -0.90 -3.47 -9.29
CA THR A 65 0.25 -3.19 -8.42
C THR A 65 0.08 -1.86 -7.69
N VAL A 66 0.74 -1.74 -6.55
CA VAL A 66 0.74 -0.56 -5.68
C VAL A 66 2.18 -0.13 -5.35
N ASP A 67 2.37 1.10 -4.90
CA ASP A 67 3.65 1.52 -4.32
C ASP A 67 3.67 1.19 -2.81
N TYR A 68 4.69 0.46 -2.36
CA TYR A 68 4.90 0.10 -0.95
C TYR A 68 5.78 1.13 -0.21
N GLY A 69 6.37 2.09 -0.93
CA GLY A 69 7.35 3.03 -0.41
C GLY A 69 8.79 2.53 -0.56
N ASP A 70 9.71 3.22 0.10
CA ASP A 70 11.15 3.00 -0.05
C ASP A 70 11.71 1.97 0.95
N ASP A 71 11.00 1.70 2.05
CA ASP A 71 11.41 0.77 3.10
C ASP A 71 10.90 -0.66 2.81
N LEU A 72 11.53 -1.31 1.84
CA LEU A 72 11.16 -2.67 1.40
C LEU A 72 12.05 -3.72 2.09
N TRP A 73 11.43 -4.81 2.55
CA TRP A 73 12.14 -5.99 3.09
C TRP A 73 12.60 -6.98 2.01
N PHE A 74 12.58 -6.57 0.74
CA PHE A 74 12.94 -7.37 -0.42
C PHE A 74 13.45 -6.49 -1.54
N VAL A 75 14.18 -7.07 -2.50
CA VAL A 75 14.60 -6.37 -3.71
C VAL A 75 13.40 -6.23 -4.66
N CYS A 76 12.99 -5.00 -4.94
CA CYS A 76 11.96 -4.71 -5.94
C CYS A 76 12.37 -5.22 -7.34
N ARG A 77 11.60 -6.17 -7.87
CA ARG A 77 11.78 -6.77 -9.21
C ARG A 77 10.67 -6.37 -10.18
N CYS A 78 10.17 -5.12 -10.06
CA CYS A 78 9.07 -4.63 -10.90
C CYS A 78 9.44 -4.34 -12.37
N GLN A 79 10.75 -4.39 -12.70
CA GLN A 79 11.32 -4.20 -14.03
C GLN A 79 10.90 -2.91 -14.76
N GLN A 80 10.40 -1.90 -14.03
CA GLN A 80 10.09 -0.60 -14.63
C GLN A 80 11.38 0.17 -14.92
N ASP A 81 11.41 0.95 -16.01
CA ASP A 81 12.57 1.78 -16.37
C ASP A 81 13.00 2.76 -15.27
N GLY A 82 12.05 3.21 -14.44
CA GLY A 82 12.28 4.06 -13.29
C GLY A 82 12.27 3.32 -11.95
N CYS A 83 12.59 2.02 -11.93
CA CYS A 83 12.63 1.24 -10.68
C CYS A 83 13.64 1.84 -9.68
N ARG A 84 13.24 2.01 -8.41
CA ARG A 84 14.14 2.48 -7.35
C ARG A 84 15.29 1.51 -7.06
N HIS A 85 15.10 0.22 -7.35
CA HIS A 85 16.10 -0.84 -7.18
C HIS A 85 16.68 -1.32 -8.52
N ARG A 86 16.65 -0.49 -9.57
CA ARG A 86 17.07 -0.88 -10.93
C ARG A 86 18.42 -1.57 -10.99
N ASP A 87 19.38 -1.11 -10.20
CA ASP A 87 20.77 -1.57 -10.27
C ASP A 87 21.04 -2.86 -9.47
N ILE A 88 20.05 -3.34 -8.70
CA ILE A 88 20.20 -4.48 -7.79
C ILE A 88 19.12 -5.56 -7.99
N GLN A 89 18.33 -5.50 -9.08
CA GLN A 89 17.19 -6.43 -9.27
C GLN A 89 17.59 -7.92 -9.38
N ASP A 90 18.85 -8.18 -9.73
CA ASP A 90 19.42 -9.53 -9.83
C ASP A 90 20.05 -10.02 -8.51
N GLU A 91 20.08 -9.18 -7.48
CA GLU A 91 20.55 -9.56 -6.15
C GLU A 91 19.51 -10.39 -5.38
N GLN A 92 19.96 -11.08 -4.34
CA GLN A 92 19.09 -11.82 -3.42
C GLN A 92 18.38 -10.85 -2.47
N ASP A 93 17.23 -11.26 -1.94
CA ASP A 93 16.57 -10.49 -0.88
C ASP A 93 17.45 -10.49 0.39
N PRO A 94 17.42 -9.40 1.20
CA PRO A 94 18.20 -9.28 2.44
C PRO A 94 17.96 -10.37 3.48
#